data_AF-A0A383AY69-F1
#
_entry.id   AF-A0A383AY69-F1
#
_cell.length_a   1.000
_cell.length_b   1.000
_cell.length_c   1.000
_cell.angle_alpha   90.00
_cell.angle_beta   90.00
_cell.angle_gamma   90.00
#
_symmetry.space_group_name_H-M   'P 1'
#
loop_
_entity.id
_entity.type
_entity.pdbx_description
1 polymer ?
#
loop_
_entity_poly.entity_id
_entity_poly.type
_entity_poly.pdbx_seq_one_letter_code
_entity_poly.pdbx_strand_id
1 'polypeptide(L)'
;MSQLETFYEVMRRQGITRRSFLKYCSLTAAALGLGPAFAPRIANAMETKERTPVLWLHGLECTCCSESFIRSAHPLVKDVVLSMISLDYDDTLMASAGHQAEAILEETMQKYKGKYILAVEGNPPLNEDGMFCIVGGKPFLDQLK
;
A
#
# COMPACT_ATOMS: atom_id res chain seq x y z
N MET A 1 1.48 16.58 -0.62
CA MET A 1 2.42 15.45 -0.52
C MET A 1 3.32 15.37 -1.74
N SER A 2 4.54 14.83 -1.60
CA SER A 2 5.42 14.49 -2.72
C SER A 2 4.74 13.49 -3.66
N GLN A 3 4.99 13.59 -4.97
CA GLN A 3 4.58 12.59 -5.95
C GLN A 3 5.08 11.20 -5.53
N LEU A 4 4.28 10.15 -5.71
CA LEU A 4 4.72 8.80 -5.33
C LEU A 4 5.89 8.38 -6.22
N GLU A 5 6.96 7.94 -5.59
CA GLU A 5 8.12 7.44 -6.31
C GLU A 5 7.75 6.19 -7.12
N THR A 6 8.32 6.09 -8.31
CA THR A 6 8.28 4.87 -9.12
C THR A 6 9.14 3.78 -8.49
N PHE A 7 8.87 2.51 -8.83
CA PHE A 7 9.70 1.40 -8.36
C PHE A 7 11.17 1.56 -8.73
N TYR A 8 11.45 2.09 -9.93
CA TYR A 8 12.81 2.36 -10.37
C TYR A 8 13.50 3.41 -9.50
N GLU A 9 12.85 4.52 -9.17
CA GLU A 9 13.42 5.58 -8.33
C GLU A 9 13.80 5.06 -6.94
N VAL A 10 12.92 4.25 -6.32
CA VAL A 10 13.20 3.62 -5.02
C VAL A 10 14.42 2.70 -5.11
N MET A 11 14.50 1.84 -6.13
CA MET A 11 15.66 0.97 -6.35
C MET A 11 16.96 1.77 -6.55
N ARG A 12 16.89 2.89 -7.27
CA ARG A 12 18.05 3.78 -7.49
C ARG A 12 18.52 4.42 -6.19
N ARG A 13 17.60 4.88 -5.33
CA ARG A 13 17.91 5.43 -3.99
C ARG A 13 18.58 4.41 -3.09
N GLN A 14 18.23 3.14 -3.21
CA GLN A 14 18.86 2.02 -2.50
C GLN A 14 20.20 1.58 -3.11
N GLY A 15 20.72 2.28 -4.13
CA GLY A 15 22.04 2.02 -4.71
C GLY A 15 22.05 0.97 -5.83
N ILE A 16 20.89 0.49 -6.29
CA ILE A 16 20.82 -0.49 -7.39
C ILE A 16 21.23 0.18 -8.71
N THR A 17 22.28 -0.34 -9.35
CA THR A 17 22.74 0.18 -10.65
C THR A 17 21.71 -0.05 -11.76
N ARG A 18 21.68 0.79 -12.79
CA ARG A 18 20.84 0.57 -13.99
C ARG A 18 21.08 -0.81 -14.62
N ARG A 19 22.33 -1.29 -14.61
CA ARG A 19 22.68 -2.64 -15.10
C ARG A 19 22.04 -3.74 -14.25
N SER A 20 22.12 -3.64 -12.92
CA SER A 20 21.49 -4.61 -12.01
C SER A 20 19.96 -4.60 -12.14
N PHE A 21 19.36 -3.43 -12.31
CA PHE A 21 17.92 -3.27 -12.57
C PHE A 21 17.48 -3.98 -13.86
N LEU A 22 18.21 -3.79 -14.97
CA LEU A 22 17.88 -4.49 -16.22
C LEU A 22 18.06 -6.01 -16.11
N LYS A 23 19.08 -6.47 -15.38
CA LYS A 23 19.24 -7.91 -15.06
C LYS A 23 18.05 -8.45 -14.27
N TYR A 24 17.58 -7.70 -13.27
CA TYR A 24 16.39 -8.05 -12.51
C TYR A 24 15.16 -8.17 -13.43
N CYS A 25 14.90 -7.19 -14.30
CA CYS A 25 13.78 -7.25 -15.24
C CYS A 25 13.84 -8.49 -16.16
N SER A 26 15.03 -8.83 -16.65
CA SER A 26 15.23 -10.05 -17.45
C SER A 26 15.02 -11.34 -16.66
N LEU A 27 15.49 -11.39 -15.40
CA LEU A 27 15.26 -12.53 -14.51
C LEU A 27 13.78 -12.67 -14.15
N THR A 28 13.08 -11.57 -13.90
CA THR A 28 11.64 -11.56 -13.63
C THR A 28 10.85 -12.04 -14.85
N ALA A 29 11.20 -11.60 -16.06
CA ALA A 29 10.58 -12.11 -17.29
C ALA A 29 10.74 -13.62 -17.40
N ALA A 30 11.96 -14.14 -17.17
CA ALA A 30 12.24 -15.57 -17.21
C ALA A 30 11.49 -16.35 -16.12
N ALA A 31 11.47 -15.84 -14.89
CA ALA A 31 10.77 -16.47 -13.75
C ALA A 31 9.25 -16.54 -13.97
N LEU A 32 8.67 -15.58 -14.69
CA LEU A 32 7.26 -15.57 -15.08
C LEU A 32 6.97 -16.40 -16.36
N GLY A 33 7.98 -17.08 -16.92
CA GLY A 33 7.84 -17.83 -18.17
C GLY A 33 7.59 -16.95 -19.40
N LEU A 34 7.91 -15.65 -19.32
CA LEU A 34 7.73 -14.70 -20.40
C LEU A 34 8.95 -14.68 -21.33
N GLY A 35 8.71 -14.49 -22.62
CA GLY A 35 9.78 -14.37 -23.61
C GLY A 35 10.67 -13.12 -23.38
N PRO A 36 11.90 -13.09 -23.94
CA PRO A 36 12.86 -11.98 -23.74
C PRO A 36 12.31 -10.59 -24.10
N ALA A 37 11.35 -10.51 -25.01
CA ALA A 37 10.68 -9.27 -25.41
C ALA A 37 9.89 -8.59 -24.28
N PHE A 38 9.59 -9.29 -23.18
CA PHE A 38 8.90 -8.72 -22.02
C PHE A 38 9.83 -8.01 -21.05
N ALA A 39 11.14 -8.28 -21.05
CA ALA A 39 12.07 -7.61 -20.13
C ALA A 39 12.07 -6.08 -20.29
N PRO A 40 12.07 -5.49 -21.51
CA PRO A 40 11.91 -4.05 -21.69
C PRO A 40 10.55 -3.51 -21.24
N ARG A 41 9.48 -4.30 -21.39
CA ARG A 41 8.13 -3.91 -20.93
C ARG A 41 8.05 -3.86 -19.41
N ILE A 42 8.69 -4.81 -18.73
CA ILE A 42 8.82 -4.81 -17.26
C ILE A 42 9.65 -3.60 -16.81
N ALA A 43 10.79 -3.35 -17.45
CA ALA A 43 11.62 -2.20 -17.13
C ALA A 43 10.85 -0.88 -17.27
N ASN A 44 10.13 -0.70 -18.38
CA ASN A 44 9.30 0.49 -18.58
C ASN A 44 8.18 0.60 -17.54
N ALA A 45 7.53 -0.50 -17.18
CA ALA A 45 6.50 -0.49 -16.14
C ALA A 45 7.08 -0.06 -14.78
N MET A 46 8.27 -0.54 -14.41
CA MET A 46 8.93 -0.15 -13.15
C MET A 46 9.45 1.30 -13.17
N GLU A 47 9.82 1.82 -14.34
CA GLU A 47 10.25 3.21 -14.54
C GLU A 47 9.09 4.22 -14.54
N THR A 48 7.86 3.78 -14.83
CA THR A 48 6.71 4.68 -15.04
C THR A 48 5.59 4.51 -14.03
N LYS A 49 5.44 3.33 -13.43
CA LYS A 49 4.39 3.09 -12.44
C LYS A 49 4.88 3.46 -11.05
N GLU A 50 4.10 4.30 -10.41
CA GLU A 50 4.19 4.61 -8.98
C GLU A 50 3.89 3.35 -8.14
N ARG A 51 4.37 3.34 -6.89
CA ARG A 51 4.01 2.30 -5.92
C ARG A 51 2.49 2.30 -5.70
N THR A 52 1.91 1.11 -5.56
CA THR A 52 0.46 0.98 -5.35
C THR A 52 0.06 1.56 -3.99
N PRO A 53 -0.85 2.54 -3.95
CA PRO A 53 -1.40 3.06 -2.70
C PRO A 53 -2.25 2.00 -2.00
N VAL A 54 -2.11 1.91 -0.69
CA VAL A 54 -2.87 1.01 0.18
C VAL A 54 -3.48 1.83 1.31
N LEU A 55 -4.79 1.68 1.47
CA LEU A 55 -5.55 2.16 2.61
C LEU A 55 -5.88 0.94 3.48
N TRP A 56 -5.43 0.94 4.74
CA TRP A 56 -5.71 -0.11 5.70
C TRP A 56 -6.64 0.43 6.78
N LEU A 57 -7.90 0.00 6.74
CA LEU A 57 -8.93 0.47 7.67
C LEU A 57 -9.18 -0.53 8.79
N HIS A 58 -9.41 -0.02 10.00
CA HIS A 58 -9.63 -0.81 11.21
C HIS A 58 -11.08 -0.69 11.69
N GLY A 59 -11.81 -1.80 11.64
CA GLY A 59 -13.18 -1.93 12.15
C GLY A 59 -13.21 -2.49 13.58
N LEU A 60 -14.14 -3.42 13.85
CA LEU A 60 -14.11 -4.19 15.11
C LEU A 60 -13.04 -5.27 15.04
N GLU A 61 -11.91 -4.98 15.65
CA GLU A 61 -10.67 -5.70 15.45
C GLU A 61 -9.88 -5.88 16.75
N CYS A 62 -8.80 -6.65 16.70
CA CYS A 62 -7.95 -6.97 17.85
C CYS A 62 -6.45 -6.71 17.60
N THR A 63 -6.12 -6.10 16.47
CA THR A 63 -4.82 -5.67 15.96
C THR A 63 -3.88 -6.81 15.61
N CYS A 64 -4.35 -8.05 15.70
CA CYS A 64 -3.55 -9.23 15.42
C CYS A 64 -3.19 -9.39 13.93
N CYS A 65 -3.96 -8.85 12.98
CA CYS A 65 -3.56 -8.89 11.58
C CYS A 65 -2.45 -7.87 11.31
N SER A 66 -2.50 -6.67 11.90
CA SER A 66 -1.37 -5.73 11.90
C SER A 66 -0.12 -6.32 12.55
N GLU A 67 -0.24 -6.95 13.73
CA GLU A 67 0.89 -7.61 14.40
C GLU A 67 1.49 -8.73 13.55
N SER A 68 0.64 -9.53 12.89
CA SER A 68 1.10 -10.53 11.93
C SER A 68 1.84 -9.90 10.75
N PHE A 69 1.37 -8.77 10.24
CA PHE A 69 2.01 -8.01 9.17
C PHE A 69 3.39 -7.47 9.58
N ILE A 70 3.48 -6.88 10.77
CA ILE A 70 4.72 -6.36 11.34
C ILE A 70 5.76 -7.48 11.52
N ARG A 71 5.30 -8.70 11.86
CA ARG A 71 6.14 -9.89 12.04
C ARG A 71 6.48 -10.63 10.74
N SER A 72 6.07 -10.13 9.58
CA SER A 72 6.40 -10.76 8.29
C SER A 72 7.91 -10.83 8.06
N ALA A 73 8.40 -12.00 7.62
CA ALA A 73 9.82 -12.27 7.39
C ALA A 73 10.22 -12.19 5.90
N HIS A 74 9.31 -12.55 4.99
CA HIS A 74 9.58 -12.67 3.56
C HIS A 74 8.37 -12.20 2.74
N PRO A 75 8.25 -10.89 2.44
CA PRO A 75 9.18 -9.78 2.74
C PRO A 75 9.09 -9.26 4.19
N LEU A 76 10.10 -8.50 4.64
CA LEU A 76 10.04 -7.76 5.91
C LEU A 76 9.08 -6.57 5.79
N VAL A 77 8.40 -6.22 6.88
CA VAL A 77 7.46 -5.07 6.90
C VAL A 77 8.10 -3.77 6.42
N LYS A 78 9.36 -3.50 6.83
CA LYS A 78 10.11 -2.33 6.38
C LYS A 78 10.27 -2.30 4.85
N ASP A 79 10.45 -3.45 4.22
CA ASP A 79 10.68 -3.53 2.78
C ASP A 79 9.35 -3.34 2.05
N VAL A 80 8.26 -3.87 2.60
CA VAL A 80 6.90 -3.65 2.09
C VAL A 80 6.55 -2.17 2.08
N VAL A 81 6.65 -1.50 3.23
CA VAL A 81 6.25 -0.10 3.41
C VAL A 81 7.18 0.86 2.67
N LEU A 82 8.49 0.60 2.66
CA LEU A 82 9.46 1.52 2.04
C LEU A 82 9.69 1.27 0.55
N SER A 83 9.40 0.07 0.05
CA SER A 83 9.83 -0.33 -1.30
C SER A 83 8.79 -1.02 -2.18
N MET A 84 7.72 -1.59 -1.63
CA MET A 84 6.77 -2.38 -2.43
C MET A 84 5.43 -1.67 -2.63
N ILE A 85 4.85 -1.12 -1.56
CA ILE A 85 3.59 -0.39 -1.59
C ILE A 85 3.79 1.03 -1.06
N SER A 86 2.78 1.88 -1.25
CA SER A 86 2.63 3.10 -0.45
C SER A 86 1.52 2.84 0.56
N LEU A 87 1.88 2.60 1.83
CA LEU A 87 0.90 2.46 2.90
C LEU A 87 0.52 3.88 3.35
N ASP A 88 -0.53 4.42 2.74
CA ASP A 88 -0.90 5.84 2.87
C ASP A 88 -1.82 6.09 4.08
N TYR A 89 -2.52 5.06 4.55
CA TYR A 89 -3.34 5.10 5.76
C TYR A 89 -3.27 3.76 6.51
N ASP A 90 -2.96 3.81 7.80
CA ASP A 90 -2.93 2.69 8.74
C ASP A 90 -2.84 3.28 10.16
N ASP A 91 -3.90 3.16 10.96
CA ASP A 91 -4.00 3.82 12.27
C ASP A 91 -2.91 3.37 13.27
N THR A 92 -2.33 2.19 13.06
CA THR A 92 -1.33 1.59 13.95
C THR A 92 0.09 2.08 13.64
N LEU A 93 0.41 2.29 12.36
CA LEU A 93 1.76 2.60 11.89
C LEU A 93 1.96 4.07 11.47
N MET A 94 0.88 4.79 11.13
CA MET A 94 0.98 6.14 10.60
C MET A 94 1.44 7.17 11.64
N ALA A 95 2.14 8.21 11.18
CA ALA A 95 2.64 9.27 12.07
C ALA A 95 1.58 10.35 12.39
N SER A 96 0.62 10.58 11.50
CA SER A 96 -0.46 11.56 11.67
C SER A 96 -1.61 10.99 12.49
N ALA A 97 -2.32 11.84 13.23
CA ALA A 97 -3.49 11.44 14.02
C ALA A 97 -4.61 12.47 13.88
N GLY A 98 -5.83 12.11 14.29
CA GLY A 98 -6.98 13.01 14.31
C GLY A 98 -7.29 13.57 12.92
N HIS A 99 -7.53 14.89 12.83
CA HIS A 99 -7.95 15.53 11.58
C HIS A 99 -6.95 15.35 10.43
N GLN A 100 -5.66 15.26 10.72
CA GLN A 100 -4.63 15.05 9.71
C GLN A 100 -4.71 13.64 9.12
N ALA A 101 -5.02 12.63 9.94
CA ALA A 101 -5.21 11.25 9.48
C ALA A 101 -6.44 11.16 8.56
N GLU A 102 -7.57 11.72 9.00
CA GLU A 102 -8.82 11.74 8.22
C GLU A 102 -8.65 12.48 6.88
N ALA A 103 -7.90 13.59 6.87
CA ALA A 103 -7.61 14.32 5.63
C ALA A 103 -6.77 13.50 4.65
N ILE A 104 -5.82 12.70 5.13
CA ILE A 104 -4.98 11.82 4.28
C ILE A 104 -5.82 10.70 3.67
N LEU A 105 -6.75 10.12 4.43
CA LEU A 105 -7.69 9.12 3.92
C LEU A 105 -8.48 9.68 2.74
N GLU A 106 -9.11 10.85 2.94
CA GLU A 106 -9.92 11.50 1.91
C GLU A 106 -9.07 11.93 0.69
N GLU A 107 -7.90 12.54 0.90
CA GLU A 107 -6.99 12.93 -0.19
C GLU A 107 -6.58 11.71 -1.02
N THR A 108 -6.22 10.60 -0.36
CA THR A 108 -5.76 9.37 -1.03
C THR A 108 -6.89 8.74 -1.85
N MET A 109 -8.11 8.67 -1.29
CA MET A 109 -9.30 8.17 -2.00
C MET A 109 -9.60 8.98 -3.26
N GLN A 110 -9.50 10.31 -3.20
CA GLN A 110 -9.74 11.18 -4.35
C GLN A 110 -8.63 11.07 -5.39
N LYS A 111 -7.37 11.18 -4.96
CA LYS A 111 -6.21 11.21 -5.86
C LYS A 111 -5.99 9.88 -6.59
N TYR A 112 -6.23 8.76 -5.91
CA TYR A 112 -5.97 7.42 -6.44
C TYR A 112 -7.23 6.61 -6.68
N LYS A 113 -8.38 7.26 -6.90
CA LYS A 113 -9.65 6.59 -7.20
C LYS A 113 -9.50 5.52 -8.27
N GLY A 114 -9.87 4.28 -7.93
CA GLY A 114 -9.76 3.11 -8.81
C GLY A 114 -8.34 2.54 -8.99
N LYS A 115 -7.35 3.04 -8.24
CA LYS A 115 -5.95 2.62 -8.30
C LYS A 115 -5.37 2.18 -6.95
N TYR A 116 -6.00 2.53 -5.83
CA TYR A 116 -5.59 2.07 -4.50
C TYR A 116 -6.17 0.68 -4.18
N ILE A 117 -5.49 -0.03 -3.28
CA ILE A 117 -6.01 -1.24 -2.65
C ILE A 117 -6.60 -0.84 -1.30
N LEU A 118 -7.81 -1.33 -1.01
CA LEU A 118 -8.41 -1.24 0.32
C LEU A 118 -8.19 -2.57 1.05
N ALA A 119 -7.47 -2.51 2.17
CA ALA A 119 -7.40 -3.57 3.15
C ALA A 119 -8.30 -3.21 4.34
N VAL A 120 -9.05 -4.19 4.85
CA VAL A 120 -9.93 -4.00 6.00
C VAL A 120 -9.61 -5.06 7.04
N GLU A 121 -9.32 -4.60 8.26
CA GLU A 121 -9.09 -5.45 9.43
C GLU A 121 -10.27 -5.33 10.39
N GLY A 122 -10.78 -6.48 10.84
CA GLY A 122 -11.98 -6.55 11.66
C GLY A 122 -13.29 -6.50 10.88
N ASN A 123 -14.39 -6.78 11.59
CA ASN A 123 -15.71 -6.80 10.98
C ASN A 123 -16.39 -5.42 11.07
N PRO A 124 -17.20 -5.03 10.06
CA PRO A 124 -18.11 -3.91 10.21
C PRO A 124 -19.33 -4.34 11.03
N PRO A 125 -19.65 -3.69 12.16
CA PRO A 125 -20.90 -3.94 12.85
C PRO A 125 -22.06 -3.43 12.00
N LEU A 126 -23.10 -4.25 11.83
CA LEU A 126 -24.30 -3.89 11.06
C LEU A 126 -25.53 -3.60 11.92
N ASN A 127 -25.53 -4.05 13.18
CA ASN A 127 -26.66 -3.82 14.08
C ASN A 127 -26.62 -2.39 14.65
N GLU A 128 -27.77 -1.89 15.11
CA GLU A 128 -27.95 -0.51 15.62
C GLU A 128 -27.32 0.52 14.68
N ASP A 129 -27.59 0.41 13.37
CA ASP A 129 -27.06 1.29 12.33
C ASP A 129 -25.52 1.44 12.32
N GLY A 130 -24.80 0.43 12.80
CA GLY A 130 -23.33 0.39 12.82
C GLY A 130 -22.68 1.11 14.00
N MET A 131 -23.46 1.52 15.00
CA MET A 131 -23.00 2.35 16.13
C MET A 131 -22.01 1.67 17.09
N PHE A 132 -21.72 0.38 16.91
CA PHE A 132 -20.78 -0.36 17.76
C PHE A 132 -19.29 -0.10 17.43
N CYS A 133 -19.00 0.58 16.32
CA CYS A 133 -17.64 1.00 15.96
C CYS A 133 -17.70 2.39 15.33
N ILE A 134 -17.08 3.37 15.99
CA ILE A 134 -17.15 4.78 15.60
C ILE A 134 -15.72 5.30 15.40
N VAL A 135 -15.45 5.81 14.20
CA VAL A 135 -14.16 6.39 13.81
C VAL A 135 -14.42 7.82 13.36
N GLY A 136 -13.64 8.79 13.86
CA GLY A 136 -13.81 10.21 13.52
C GLY A 136 -15.21 10.78 13.81
N GLY A 137 -15.98 10.16 14.73
CA GLY A 137 -17.36 10.54 15.05
C GLY A 137 -18.42 10.01 14.08
N LYS A 138 -18.08 9.07 13.19
CA LYS A 138 -19.01 8.41 12.26
C LYS A 138 -18.96 6.88 12.43
N PRO A 139 -20.07 6.16 12.16
CA PRO A 139 -20.03 4.70 12.10
C PRO A 139 -18.96 4.23 11.10
N PHE A 140 -18.16 3.24 11.48
CA PHE A 140 -17.14 2.66 10.59
C PHE A 140 -17.70 2.19 9.25
N LEU A 141 -18.96 1.72 9.25
CA LEU A 141 -19.69 1.32 8.05
C LEU A 141 -19.74 2.43 6.97
N ASP A 142 -19.71 3.70 7.37
CA ASP A 142 -19.73 4.81 6.42
C ASP A 142 -18.39 5.00 5.71
N GLN A 143 -17.26 4.58 6.30
CA GLN A 143 -15.97 4.58 5.62
C GLN A 143 -15.87 3.50 4.53
N LEU A 144 -16.74 2.47 4.57
CA LEU A 144 -16.74 1.35 3.62
C LEU A 144 -17.64 1.56 2.38
N LYS A 145 -18.40 2.66 2.33
CA LYS A 145 -19.33 3.00 1.24
C LYS A 145 -18.66 3.88 0.19
#